data_AF-A0A412XQJ0-F1
#
_entry.id   AF-A0A412XQJ0-F1
#
_cell.length_a   1.000
_cell.length_b   1.000
_cell.length_c   1.000
_cell.angle_alpha   90.00
_cell.angle_beta   90.00
_cell.angle_gamma   90.00
#
_symmetry.space_group_name_H-M   'P 1'
#
loop_
_entity.id
_entity.type
_entity.pdbx_description
1 polymer ?
#
loop_
_entity_poly.entity_id
_entity_poly.type
_entity_poly.pdbx_seq_one_letter_code
_entity_poly.pdbx_strand_id
1 'polypeptide(L)'
;MEQEHFCISEEELTRLKGLYPNMGKNSDVGKFAVEVAKAYLKQKFRNIDFSSSKYVDLCAEIGDQIYEYEIKGTTDSEIAWNKLKVSSKNCYNKLVNGMPLLRITNIGKQDMIIYTLIFGEDFDLQPEDRWAVFPIKKPTDEKYTTKNPSINEVRDYIKKRLECAKEMGFKELILQSGDIHSDLRMYQALPTVCNAMKTLGDRYPYEIISQPLKGLGARLFVKYKL
;
A
#
# COMPACT_ATOMS: atom_id res chain seq x y z
N MET A 1 16.53 24.05 -13.13
CA MET A 1 15.40 23.22 -13.57
C MET A 1 15.20 23.40 -15.05
N GLU A 2 15.45 22.35 -15.84
CA GLU A 2 15.16 22.33 -17.28
C GLU A 2 13.67 21.96 -17.48
N GLN A 3 13.00 22.65 -18.40
CA GLN A 3 11.61 22.35 -18.76
C GLN A 3 11.46 22.29 -20.28
N GLU A 4 10.69 21.32 -20.76
CA GLU A 4 10.43 21.11 -22.18
C GLU A 4 8.96 20.80 -22.43
N HIS A 5 8.43 21.36 -23.51
CA HIS A 5 7.12 20.99 -24.02
C HIS A 5 7.24 19.68 -24.81
N PHE A 6 6.35 18.74 -24.53
CA PHE A 6 6.31 17.46 -25.21
C PHE A 6 4.88 17.11 -25.61
N CYS A 7 4.72 16.70 -26.86
CA CYS A 7 3.43 16.35 -27.45
C CYS A 7 3.48 14.92 -27.96
N ILE A 8 2.50 14.11 -27.59
CA ILE A 8 2.27 12.79 -28.22
C ILE A 8 1.21 12.91 -29.32
N SER A 9 1.10 11.92 -30.21
CA SER A 9 0.02 11.89 -31.20
C SER A 9 -1.33 11.55 -30.52
N GLU A 10 -2.44 11.89 -31.16
CA GLU A 10 -3.78 11.51 -30.69
C GLU A 10 -3.96 9.98 -30.65
N GLU A 11 -3.34 9.26 -31.60
CA GLU A 11 -3.31 7.80 -31.62
C GLU A 11 -2.61 7.24 -30.38
N GLU A 12 -1.44 7.78 -30.04
CA GLU A 12 -0.67 7.36 -28.88
C GLU A 12 -1.39 7.72 -27.58
N LEU A 13 -2.01 8.90 -27.51
CA LEU A 13 -2.84 9.31 -26.38
C LEU A 13 -4.02 8.34 -26.18
N THR A 14 -4.69 7.97 -27.27
CA THR A 14 -5.80 7.00 -27.25
C THR A 14 -5.33 5.64 -26.78
N ARG A 15 -4.19 5.16 -27.29
CA ARG A 15 -3.57 3.89 -26.89
C ARG A 15 -3.25 3.88 -25.39
N LEU A 16 -2.59 4.91 -24.88
CA LEU A 16 -2.20 5.00 -23.47
C LEU A 16 -3.40 5.13 -22.53
N LYS A 17 -4.45 5.88 -22.93
CA LYS A 17 -5.72 5.93 -22.18
C LYS A 17 -6.42 4.57 -22.14
N GLY A 18 -6.32 3.77 -23.20
CA GLY A 18 -6.81 2.40 -23.22
C GLY A 18 -6.07 1.48 -22.26
N LEU A 19 -4.73 1.60 -22.17
CA LEU A 19 -3.90 0.80 -21.27
C LEU A 19 -4.03 1.21 -19.79
N TYR A 20 -4.22 2.50 -19.54
CA TYR A 20 -4.27 3.08 -18.20
C TYR A 20 -5.53 3.94 -18.03
N PRO A 21 -6.73 3.34 -17.93
CA PRO A 21 -7.98 4.10 -17.99
C PRO A 21 -8.26 4.93 -16.73
N ASN A 22 -7.68 4.62 -15.57
CA ASN A 22 -8.07 5.23 -14.30
C ASN A 22 -7.15 6.39 -13.90
N MET A 23 -7.32 7.56 -14.52
CA MET A 23 -6.50 8.75 -14.23
C MET A 23 -6.65 9.32 -12.80
N GLY A 24 -7.64 8.87 -12.03
CA GLY A 24 -7.73 9.15 -10.59
C GLY A 24 -6.84 8.26 -9.71
N LYS A 25 -6.25 7.20 -10.27
CA LYS A 25 -5.41 6.24 -9.55
C LYS A 25 -3.93 6.52 -9.83
N ASN A 26 -3.17 6.80 -8.78
CA ASN A 26 -1.74 7.11 -8.89
C ASN A 26 -0.92 6.05 -9.63
N SER A 27 -1.30 4.77 -9.56
CA SER A 27 -0.62 3.71 -10.30
C SER A 27 -0.73 3.84 -11.82
N ASP A 28 -1.90 4.25 -12.30
CA ASP A 28 -2.18 4.35 -13.74
C ASP A 28 -1.52 5.63 -14.28
N VAL A 29 -1.61 6.74 -13.54
CA VAL A 29 -0.87 7.99 -13.83
C VAL A 29 0.64 7.74 -13.89
N GLY A 30 1.19 6.98 -12.94
CA GLY A 30 2.62 6.64 -12.91
C GLY A 30 3.06 5.82 -14.12
N LYS A 31 2.31 4.78 -14.49
CA LYS A 31 2.62 3.96 -15.67
C LYS A 31 2.49 4.74 -16.97
N PHE A 32 1.46 5.58 -17.09
CA PHE A 32 1.29 6.48 -18.23
C PHE A 32 2.53 7.38 -18.37
N ALA A 33 2.97 7.99 -17.27
CA ALA A 33 4.13 8.88 -17.28
C ALA A 33 5.43 8.17 -17.71
N VAL A 34 5.64 6.91 -17.32
CA VAL A 34 6.80 6.13 -17.78
C VAL A 34 6.79 5.95 -19.31
N GLU A 35 5.64 5.69 -19.91
CA GLU A 35 5.53 5.56 -21.37
C GLU A 35 5.76 6.90 -22.09
N VAL A 36 5.25 7.99 -21.53
CA VAL A 36 5.53 9.35 -22.05
C VAL A 36 7.02 9.67 -21.97
N ALA A 37 7.68 9.35 -20.84
CA ALA A 37 9.12 9.55 -20.69
C ALA A 37 9.91 8.77 -21.75
N LYS A 38 9.53 7.52 -22.04
CA LYS A 38 10.14 6.72 -23.11
C LYS A 38 9.96 7.39 -24.48
N ALA A 39 8.76 7.88 -24.80
CA ALA A 39 8.49 8.56 -26.07
C ALA A 39 9.33 9.84 -26.21
N TYR A 40 9.42 10.63 -25.14
CA TYR A 40 10.24 11.84 -25.08
C TYR A 40 11.74 11.53 -25.27
N LEU A 41 12.28 10.56 -24.54
CA LEU A 41 13.70 10.18 -24.66
C LEU A 41 14.03 9.60 -26.04
N LYS A 42 13.10 8.86 -26.67
CA LYS A 42 13.23 8.40 -28.07
C LYS A 42 13.29 9.53 -29.08
N GLN A 43 12.63 10.66 -28.80
CA GLN A 43 12.73 11.85 -29.65
C GLN A 43 14.08 12.56 -29.45
N LYS A 44 14.58 12.61 -28.21
CA LYS A 44 15.82 13.33 -27.84
C LYS A 44 17.08 12.58 -28.26
N PHE A 45 17.08 11.25 -28.21
CA PHE A 45 18.25 10.42 -28.45
C PHE A 45 18.04 9.43 -29.61
N ARG A 46 19.02 9.37 -30.52
CA ARG A 46 19.09 8.32 -31.54
C ARG A 46 19.66 7.05 -30.91
N ASN A 47 19.14 5.89 -31.29
CA ASN A 47 19.60 4.57 -30.80
C ASN A 47 19.52 4.43 -29.28
N ILE A 48 18.32 4.64 -28.74
CA ILE A 48 18.02 4.44 -27.32
C ILE A 48 17.21 3.16 -27.12
N ASP A 49 17.66 2.35 -26.19
CA ASP A 49 16.93 1.17 -25.71
C ASP A 49 16.50 1.37 -24.27
N PHE A 50 15.45 0.64 -23.86
CA PHE A 50 14.95 0.70 -22.49
C PHE A 50 14.96 -0.67 -21.86
N SER A 51 15.50 -0.75 -20.65
CA SER A 51 15.55 -1.97 -19.86
C SER A 51 14.80 -1.81 -18.53
N SER A 52 14.37 -2.93 -17.96
CA SER A 52 13.73 -2.94 -16.65
C SER A 52 14.79 -2.97 -15.55
N SER A 53 14.68 -2.06 -14.58
CA SER A 53 15.44 -2.13 -13.33
C SER A 53 14.51 -2.46 -12.17
N LYS A 54 15.01 -3.20 -11.19
CA LYS A 54 14.26 -3.46 -9.94
C LYS A 54 14.16 -2.20 -9.06
N TYR A 55 14.94 -1.18 -9.38
CA TYR A 55 15.35 -0.15 -8.42
C TYR A 55 14.99 1.27 -8.84
N VAL A 56 14.67 1.50 -10.10
CA VAL A 56 14.32 2.80 -10.69
C VAL A 56 13.14 2.63 -11.64
N ASP A 57 12.43 3.72 -11.90
CA ASP A 57 11.24 3.70 -12.75
C ASP A 57 11.59 3.47 -14.24
N LEU A 58 12.72 4.01 -14.71
CA LEU A 58 13.19 3.86 -16.09
C LEU A 58 14.71 3.77 -16.18
N CYS A 59 15.19 2.83 -17.00
CA CYS A 59 16.59 2.69 -17.38
C CYS A 59 16.69 2.83 -18.90
N ALA A 60 17.56 3.70 -19.37
CA ALA A 60 17.80 4.00 -20.78
C ALA A 60 19.25 3.72 -21.16
N GLU A 61 19.45 2.98 -22.23
CA GLU A 61 20.75 2.64 -22.78
C GLU A 61 20.96 3.53 -24.02
N ILE A 62 21.96 4.41 -23.96
CA ILE A 62 22.28 5.37 -25.02
C ILE A 62 23.75 5.15 -25.39
N GLY A 63 23.99 4.45 -26.49
CA GLY A 63 25.32 3.93 -26.80
C GLY A 63 25.80 2.95 -25.72
N ASP A 64 27.01 3.12 -25.21
CA ASP A 64 27.60 2.27 -24.17
C ASP A 64 27.28 2.75 -22.73
N GLN A 65 26.37 3.72 -22.59
CA GLN A 65 26.05 4.35 -21.31
C GLN A 65 24.65 4.02 -20.85
N ILE A 66 24.52 3.78 -19.54
CA ILE A 66 23.26 3.51 -18.87
C ILE A 66 22.85 4.73 -18.06
N TYR A 67 21.66 5.23 -18.34
CA TYR A 67 21.03 6.36 -17.66
C TYR A 67 19.81 5.88 -16.90
N GLU A 68 19.77 6.20 -15.61
CA GLU A 68 18.63 5.87 -14.74
C GLU A 68 17.81 7.13 -14.48
N TYR A 69 16.49 6.96 -14.39
CA TYR A 69 15.55 8.05 -14.13
C TYR A 69 14.50 7.62 -13.09
N GLU A 70 14.19 8.52 -12.18
CA GLU A 70 12.95 8.47 -11.40
C GLU A 70 11.84 9.19 -12.16
N ILE A 71 10.68 8.56 -12.35
CA ILE A 71 9.58 9.15 -13.15
C ILE A 71 8.39 9.45 -12.25
N LYS A 72 7.87 10.67 -12.32
CA LYS A 72 6.68 11.09 -11.55
C LYS A 72 5.69 11.84 -12.42
N GLY A 73 4.56 11.21 -12.72
CA GLY A 73 3.44 11.85 -13.42
C GLY A 73 2.48 12.60 -12.50
N THR A 74 1.85 13.65 -13.02
CA THR A 74 0.64 14.26 -12.45
C THR A 74 -0.32 14.73 -13.53
N THR A 75 -1.62 14.68 -13.23
CA THR A 75 -2.67 15.28 -14.04
C THR A 75 -2.78 16.80 -13.83
N ASP A 76 -2.16 17.33 -12.77
CA ASP A 76 -2.07 18.77 -12.51
C ASP A 76 -1.29 19.45 -13.65
N SER A 77 -1.57 20.74 -13.88
CA SER A 77 -0.85 21.55 -14.87
C SER A 77 0.56 21.95 -14.41
N GLU A 78 0.78 21.97 -13.10
CA GLU A 78 2.04 22.34 -12.45
C GLU A 78 2.71 21.13 -11.78
N ILE A 79 3.95 21.31 -11.29
CA ILE A 79 4.76 20.26 -10.66
C ILE A 79 4.05 19.60 -9.47
N ALA A 80 3.22 20.32 -8.72
CA ALA A 80 2.52 19.82 -7.53
C ALA A 80 3.47 19.17 -6.51
N TRP A 81 4.44 19.95 -6.02
CA TRP A 81 5.52 19.53 -5.11
C TRP A 81 5.04 18.71 -3.91
N ASN A 82 3.94 19.13 -3.28
CA ASN A 82 3.34 18.46 -2.14
C ASN A 82 2.84 17.02 -2.42
N LYS A 83 2.70 16.64 -3.70
CA LYS A 83 2.31 15.30 -4.14
C LYS A 83 3.52 14.45 -4.57
N LEU A 84 4.69 15.06 -4.75
CA LEU A 84 5.91 14.36 -5.12
C LEU A 84 6.50 13.67 -3.91
N LYS A 85 6.53 12.34 -3.96
CA LYS A 85 7.16 11.58 -2.90
C LYS A 85 7.96 10.39 -3.42
N VAL A 86 9.09 10.14 -2.77
CA VAL A 86 9.95 8.99 -3.00
C VAL A 86 9.90 8.11 -1.76
N SER A 87 9.59 6.83 -1.91
CA SER A 87 9.36 5.93 -0.77
C SER A 87 10.48 4.95 -0.51
N SER A 88 11.39 4.72 -1.46
CA SER A 88 12.47 3.74 -1.29
C SER A 88 13.78 4.44 -0.92
N LYS A 89 14.49 3.89 0.08
CA LYS A 89 15.84 4.37 0.45
C LYS A 89 16.80 4.30 -0.73
N ASN A 90 16.63 3.30 -1.60
CA ASN A 90 17.44 3.15 -2.80
C ASN A 90 17.24 4.30 -3.80
N CYS A 91 15.99 4.69 -4.08
CA CYS A 91 15.72 5.82 -4.97
C CYS A 91 16.25 7.13 -4.36
N TYR A 92 16.03 7.35 -3.05
CA TYR A 92 16.65 8.48 -2.33
C TYR A 92 18.17 8.53 -2.57
N ASN A 93 18.88 7.41 -2.35
CA ASN A 93 20.33 7.37 -2.52
C ASN A 93 20.74 7.69 -3.97
N LYS A 94 20.01 7.20 -4.97
CA LYS A 94 20.31 7.47 -6.39
C LYS A 94 20.08 8.93 -6.76
N LEU A 95 18.99 9.55 -6.30
CA LEU A 95 18.71 10.98 -6.53
C LEU A 95 19.81 11.85 -5.92
N VAL A 96 20.21 11.57 -4.68
CA VAL A 96 21.30 12.30 -4.01
C VAL A 96 22.64 12.13 -4.74
N ASN A 97 22.84 11.02 -5.44
CA ASN A 97 24.03 10.76 -6.27
C ASN A 97 23.89 11.27 -7.72
N GLY A 98 22.95 12.17 -8.00
CA GLY A 98 22.82 12.84 -9.30
C GLY A 98 21.91 12.16 -10.32
N MET A 99 21.16 11.12 -9.93
CA MET A 99 20.10 10.58 -10.80
C MET A 99 19.02 11.64 -11.02
N PRO A 100 18.63 11.95 -12.27
CA PRO A 100 17.56 12.91 -12.55
C PRO A 100 16.18 12.36 -12.20
N LEU A 101 15.29 13.25 -11.75
CA LEU A 101 13.86 13.00 -11.64
C LEU A 101 13.13 13.68 -12.81
N LEU A 102 12.44 12.90 -13.63
CA LEU A 102 11.55 13.44 -14.66
C LEU A 102 10.15 13.61 -14.10
N ARG A 103 9.73 14.87 -13.93
CA ARG A 103 8.37 15.22 -13.55
C ARG A 103 7.58 15.57 -14.80
N ILE A 104 6.47 14.87 -15.03
CA ILE A 104 5.61 15.08 -16.19
C ILE A 104 4.25 15.61 -15.73
N THR A 105 3.86 16.79 -16.19
CA THR A 105 2.57 17.43 -15.86
C THR A 105 1.58 17.24 -17.01
N ASN A 106 0.29 17.52 -16.73
CA ASN A 106 -0.80 17.32 -17.70
C ASN A 106 -0.92 15.89 -18.24
N ILE A 107 -0.58 14.87 -17.44
CA ILE A 107 -0.76 13.47 -17.84
C ILE A 107 -2.22 13.22 -18.24
N GLY A 108 -2.40 12.50 -19.36
CA GLY A 108 -3.71 12.23 -19.96
C GLY A 108 -4.18 13.29 -20.97
N LYS A 109 -3.38 14.31 -21.26
CA LYS A 109 -3.57 15.26 -22.35
C LYS A 109 -2.55 15.02 -23.46
N GLN A 110 -2.73 15.65 -24.62
CA GLN A 110 -1.79 15.56 -25.74
C GLN A 110 -0.52 16.39 -25.47
N ASP A 111 -0.72 17.61 -24.96
CA ASP A 111 0.35 18.55 -24.60
C ASP A 111 0.74 18.41 -23.13
N MET A 112 2.01 18.12 -22.90
CA MET A 112 2.60 17.91 -21.58
C MET A 112 3.83 18.79 -21.39
N ILE A 113 4.22 18.98 -20.13
CA ILE A 113 5.49 19.61 -19.78
C ILE A 113 6.31 18.59 -19.02
N ILE A 114 7.55 18.39 -19.45
CA ILE A 114 8.53 17.53 -18.81
C ILE A 114 9.55 18.43 -18.12
N TYR A 115 9.74 18.21 -16.83
CA TYR A 115 10.77 18.86 -16.03
C TYR A 115 11.86 17.84 -15.70
N THR A 116 13.11 18.19 -15.98
CA THR A 116 14.28 17.45 -15.49
C THR A 116 14.75 18.12 -14.22
N LEU A 117 14.61 17.42 -13.09
CA LEU A 117 14.92 17.92 -11.75
C LEU A 117 16.17 17.24 -11.19
N ILE A 118 17.10 18.03 -10.69
CA ILE A 118 18.34 17.56 -10.04
C ILE A 118 18.31 17.84 -8.53
N PHE A 119 18.62 16.82 -7.72
CA PHE A 119 18.67 16.96 -6.26
C PHE A 119 19.78 17.94 -5.84
N GLY A 120 19.47 18.79 -4.86
CA GLY A 120 20.40 19.82 -4.37
C GLY A 120 20.49 21.07 -5.26
N GLU A 121 19.91 21.02 -6.47
CA GLU A 121 19.77 22.17 -7.36
C GLU A 121 18.31 22.64 -7.46
N ASP A 122 17.41 21.73 -7.80
CA ASP A 122 16.00 22.03 -8.08
C ASP A 122 15.06 21.66 -6.94
N PHE A 123 15.45 20.69 -6.12
CA PHE A 123 14.65 20.23 -4.99
C PHE A 123 15.52 19.62 -3.89
N ASP A 124 14.93 19.56 -2.70
CA ASP A 124 15.47 18.83 -1.55
C ASP A 124 14.48 17.74 -1.11
N LEU A 125 14.96 16.75 -0.38
CA LEU A 125 14.17 15.61 0.11
C LEU A 125 14.10 15.66 1.63
N GLN A 126 12.91 15.92 2.14
CA GLN A 126 12.64 15.90 3.57
C GLN A 126 12.06 14.54 3.98
N PRO A 127 12.58 13.89 5.04
CA PRO A 127 11.99 12.67 5.57
C PRO A 127 10.53 12.88 6.01
N GLU A 128 9.67 11.92 5.69
CA GLU A 128 8.28 11.88 6.17
C GLU A 128 7.99 10.50 6.77
N ASP A 129 7.36 10.46 7.94
CA ASP A 129 6.93 9.20 8.57
C ASP A 129 5.83 8.53 7.75
N ARG A 130 6.02 7.23 7.47
CA ARG A 130 5.00 6.37 6.87
C ARG A 130 4.92 5.04 7.60
N TRP A 131 3.69 4.66 7.95
CA TRP A 131 3.42 3.34 8.50
C TRP A 131 3.57 2.28 7.41
N ALA A 132 4.46 1.31 7.63
CA ALA A 132 4.54 0.12 6.80
C ALA A 132 3.47 -0.89 7.26
N VAL A 133 2.78 -1.51 6.30
CA VAL A 133 1.87 -2.62 6.58
C VAL A 133 2.63 -3.92 6.49
N PHE A 134 2.65 -4.69 7.57
CA PHE A 134 3.19 -6.04 7.58
C PHE A 134 2.04 -7.04 7.66
N PRO A 135 2.07 -8.13 6.86
CA PRO A 135 1.14 -9.21 7.08
C PRO A 135 1.39 -9.79 8.48
N ILE A 136 0.32 -9.95 9.26
CA ILE A 136 0.39 -10.83 10.43
C ILE A 136 0.70 -12.21 9.87
N LYS A 137 1.84 -12.79 10.27
CA LYS A 137 2.13 -14.21 9.99
C LYS A 137 1.05 -15.02 10.70
N LYS A 138 -0.06 -15.31 10.00
CA LYS A 138 -0.91 -16.43 10.35
C LYS A 138 0.04 -17.61 10.37
N PRO A 139 0.14 -18.36 11.48
CA PRO A 139 1.16 -19.39 11.47
C PRO A 139 0.82 -20.38 10.33
N THR A 140 1.82 -21.02 9.76
CA THR A 140 1.60 -21.92 8.61
C THR A 140 0.74 -23.10 9.04
N ASP A 141 0.25 -23.92 8.09
CA ASP A 141 -0.51 -25.16 8.34
C ASP A 141 0.31 -26.24 9.08
N GLU A 142 1.02 -25.86 10.14
CA GLU A 142 1.39 -26.76 11.22
C GLU A 142 0.10 -27.34 11.79
N LYS A 143 0.03 -28.67 11.79
CA LYS A 143 -1.07 -29.46 12.34
C LYS A 143 -1.56 -28.82 13.64
N TYR A 144 -2.88 -28.63 13.75
CA TYR A 144 -3.56 -28.28 14.99
C TYR A 144 -2.81 -28.88 16.17
N THR A 145 -2.46 -28.06 17.17
CA THR A 145 -1.84 -28.56 18.37
C THR A 145 -2.76 -29.64 18.94
N THR A 146 -2.21 -30.79 19.35
CA THR A 146 -3.00 -31.88 19.97
C THR A 146 -3.68 -31.43 21.27
N LYS A 147 -3.36 -30.23 21.75
CA LYS A 147 -3.92 -29.58 22.92
C LYS A 147 -4.50 -28.22 22.54
N ASN A 148 -5.82 -28.08 22.68
CA ASN A 148 -6.50 -26.80 22.60
C ASN A 148 -6.11 -25.89 23.78
N PRO A 149 -6.02 -24.57 23.58
CA PRO A 149 -5.96 -23.59 24.67
C PRO A 149 -7.09 -23.82 25.68
N SER A 150 -6.76 -23.67 26.95
CA SER A 150 -7.71 -23.62 28.05
C SER A 150 -8.63 -22.41 27.91
N ILE A 151 -9.79 -22.47 28.58
CA ILE A 151 -10.73 -21.35 28.60
C ILE A 151 -10.10 -20.05 29.10
N ASN A 152 -9.12 -20.12 30.03
CA ASN A 152 -8.43 -18.96 30.55
C ASN A 152 -7.49 -18.33 29.52
N GLU A 153 -6.75 -19.13 28.75
CA GLU A 153 -5.90 -18.62 27.66
C GLU A 153 -6.75 -17.93 26.58
N VAL A 154 -7.94 -18.47 26.27
CA VAL A 154 -8.89 -17.79 25.36
C VAL A 154 -9.39 -16.47 25.95
N ARG A 155 -9.71 -16.42 27.26
CA ARG A 155 -10.10 -15.16 27.92
C ARG A 155 -8.99 -14.14 27.88
N ASP A 156 -7.74 -14.54 28.13
CA ASP A 156 -6.61 -13.61 28.13
C ASP A 156 -6.31 -13.08 26.72
N TYR A 157 -6.47 -13.90 25.69
CA TYR A 157 -6.46 -13.44 24.30
C TYR A 157 -7.53 -12.38 24.02
N ILE A 158 -8.76 -12.62 24.45
CA ILE A 158 -9.87 -11.67 24.28
C ILE A 158 -9.58 -10.36 25.04
N LYS A 159 -9.15 -10.43 26.30
CA LYS A 159 -8.80 -9.24 27.11
C LYS A 159 -7.73 -8.40 26.43
N LYS A 160 -6.66 -9.03 25.91
CA LYS A 160 -5.61 -8.31 25.18
C LYS A 160 -6.17 -7.54 23.97
N ARG A 161 -7.10 -8.13 23.22
CA ARG A 161 -7.77 -7.43 22.11
C ARG A 161 -8.63 -6.26 22.58
N LEU A 162 -9.31 -6.40 23.71
CA LEU A 162 -10.11 -5.33 24.32
C LEU A 162 -9.22 -4.17 24.80
N GLU A 163 -8.12 -4.47 25.49
CA GLU A 163 -7.19 -3.44 25.96
C GLU A 163 -6.50 -2.71 24.79
N CYS A 164 -6.05 -3.41 23.76
CA CYS A 164 -5.52 -2.74 22.56
C CYS A 164 -6.57 -1.83 21.91
N ALA A 165 -7.84 -2.26 21.83
CA ALA A 165 -8.91 -1.42 21.29
C ALA A 165 -9.16 -0.20 22.19
N LYS A 166 -9.08 -0.36 23.51
CA LYS A 166 -9.22 0.73 24.49
C LYS A 166 -8.08 1.75 24.39
N GLU A 167 -6.84 1.29 24.29
CA GLU A 167 -5.65 2.12 24.08
C GLU A 167 -5.73 2.91 22.77
N MET A 168 -6.36 2.33 21.74
CA MET A 168 -6.65 3.01 20.46
C MET A 168 -7.85 3.96 20.52
N GLY A 169 -8.52 4.09 21.68
CA GLY A 169 -9.64 5.02 21.88
C GLY A 169 -11.01 4.51 21.43
N PHE A 170 -11.16 3.22 21.13
CA PHE A 170 -12.47 2.64 20.82
C PHE A 170 -13.33 2.54 22.09
N LYS A 171 -14.63 2.81 21.95
CA LYS A 171 -15.63 2.68 23.03
C LYS A 171 -16.26 1.29 23.11
N GLU A 172 -16.15 0.53 22.03
CA GLU A 172 -16.76 -0.78 21.87
C GLU A 172 -15.97 -1.64 20.90
N LEU A 173 -16.00 -2.95 21.11
CA LEU A 173 -15.38 -3.94 20.22
C LEU A 173 -16.34 -5.10 19.98
N ILE A 174 -16.56 -5.43 18.71
CA ILE A 174 -17.33 -6.61 18.30
C ILE A 174 -16.34 -7.72 17.97
N LEU A 175 -16.53 -8.88 18.60
CA LEU A 175 -15.73 -10.07 18.36
C LEU A 175 -16.61 -11.22 17.87
N GLN A 176 -16.11 -11.94 16.87
CA GLN A 176 -16.71 -13.17 16.36
C GLN A 176 -15.98 -14.39 16.93
N SER A 177 -16.73 -15.39 17.39
CA SER A 177 -16.18 -16.64 17.95
C SER A 177 -15.37 -17.44 16.92
N GLY A 178 -15.79 -17.44 15.65
CA GLY A 178 -15.07 -18.09 14.55
C GLY A 178 -13.68 -17.52 14.32
N ASP A 179 -13.53 -16.20 14.40
CA ASP A 179 -12.25 -15.51 14.24
C ASP A 179 -11.30 -15.86 15.37
N ILE A 180 -11.76 -15.79 16.63
CA ILE A 180 -10.95 -16.17 17.79
C ILE A 180 -10.52 -17.64 17.71
N HIS A 181 -11.44 -18.53 17.32
CA HIS A 181 -11.13 -19.96 17.11
C HIS A 181 -10.06 -20.15 16.02
N SER A 182 -10.13 -19.39 14.93
CA SER A 182 -9.16 -19.43 13.84
C SER A 182 -7.81 -18.84 14.26
N ASP A 183 -7.81 -17.70 14.95
CA ASP A 183 -6.62 -17.01 15.45
C ASP A 183 -5.84 -17.90 16.41
N LEU A 184 -6.54 -18.60 17.30
CA LEU A 184 -5.97 -19.51 18.30
C LEU A 184 -5.77 -20.95 17.79
N ARG A 185 -6.09 -21.23 16.51
CA ARG A 185 -5.92 -22.55 15.87
C ARG A 185 -6.55 -23.71 16.63
N MET A 186 -7.72 -23.48 17.20
CA MET A 186 -8.37 -24.51 18.01
C MET A 186 -8.93 -25.62 17.10
N TYR A 187 -8.94 -26.86 17.57
CA TYR A 187 -9.54 -28.00 16.90
C TYR A 187 -10.86 -28.37 17.56
N GLN A 188 -11.97 -28.25 16.81
CA GLN A 188 -13.34 -28.62 17.23
C GLN A 188 -13.75 -28.09 18.63
N ALA A 189 -13.25 -26.91 19.04
CA ALA A 189 -13.42 -26.38 20.39
C ALA A 189 -14.11 -25.00 20.42
N LEU A 190 -15.01 -24.75 19.46
CA LEU A 190 -15.89 -23.58 19.45
C LEU A 190 -16.67 -23.37 20.77
N PRO A 191 -17.16 -24.42 21.48
CA PRO A 191 -17.80 -24.23 22.78
C PRO A 191 -16.91 -23.53 23.80
N THR A 192 -15.61 -23.85 23.84
CA THR A 192 -14.63 -23.20 24.73
C THR A 192 -14.53 -21.71 24.45
N VAL A 193 -14.47 -21.32 23.17
CA VAL A 193 -14.42 -19.91 22.75
C VAL A 193 -15.72 -19.18 23.11
N CYS A 194 -16.86 -19.77 22.76
CA CYS A 194 -18.17 -19.17 23.03
C CYS A 194 -18.40 -18.97 24.54
N ASN A 195 -17.99 -19.95 25.34
CA ASN A 195 -18.07 -19.86 26.80
C ASN A 195 -17.12 -18.79 27.33
N ALA A 196 -15.86 -18.75 26.87
CA ALA A 196 -14.90 -17.73 27.27
C ALA A 196 -15.43 -16.31 27.00
N MET A 197 -16.04 -16.09 25.84
CA MET A 197 -16.66 -14.81 25.48
C MET A 197 -17.78 -14.42 26.44
N LYS A 198 -18.70 -15.36 26.75
CA LYS A 198 -19.83 -15.10 27.66
C LYS A 198 -19.43 -14.97 29.13
N THR A 199 -18.22 -15.40 29.50
CA THR A 199 -17.75 -15.49 30.88
C THR A 199 -16.42 -14.74 31.07
N LEU A 200 -16.21 -13.66 30.32
CA LEU A 200 -14.98 -12.86 30.38
C LEU A 200 -14.78 -12.14 31.73
N GLY A 201 -15.79 -12.18 32.60
CA GLY A 201 -15.82 -11.61 33.94
C GLY A 201 -16.60 -10.30 34.00
N ASP A 202 -16.91 -9.83 35.21
CA ASP A 202 -17.81 -8.68 35.45
C ASP A 202 -17.26 -7.34 34.95
N ARG A 203 -15.96 -7.28 34.61
CA ARG A 203 -15.28 -6.05 34.16
C ARG A 203 -15.60 -5.63 32.73
N TYR A 204 -16.17 -6.52 31.91
CA TYR A 204 -16.45 -6.24 30.49
C TYR A 204 -17.93 -6.47 30.19
N PRO A 205 -18.79 -5.46 30.39
CA PRO A 205 -20.20 -5.54 30.01
C PRO A 205 -20.30 -5.88 28.52
N TYR A 206 -21.14 -6.86 28.20
CA TYR A 206 -21.28 -7.34 26.83
C TYR A 206 -22.74 -7.50 26.40
N GLU A 207 -22.95 -7.45 25.09
CA GLU A 207 -24.22 -7.68 24.41
C GLU A 207 -24.02 -8.73 23.31
N ILE A 208 -24.96 -9.66 23.17
CA ILE A 208 -24.94 -10.64 22.07
C ILE A 208 -25.65 -10.02 20.88
N ILE A 209 -24.90 -9.75 19.81
CA ILE A 209 -25.42 -9.15 18.58
C ILE A 209 -26.09 -10.21 17.69
N SER A 210 -25.51 -11.41 17.64
CA SER A 210 -26.05 -12.53 16.89
C SER A 210 -25.52 -13.84 17.45
N GLN A 211 -26.37 -14.87 17.48
CA GLN A 211 -25.99 -16.21 17.91
C GLN A 211 -26.69 -17.30 17.06
N PRO A 212 -26.05 -18.44 16.83
CA PRO A 212 -26.68 -19.58 16.15
C PRO A 212 -27.83 -20.16 16.99
N LEU A 213 -28.75 -20.90 16.36
CA LEU A 213 -29.93 -21.52 17.02
C LEU A 213 -29.60 -22.35 18.26
N LYS A 214 -28.43 -23.02 18.26
CA LYS A 214 -27.95 -23.81 19.41
C LYS A 214 -27.12 -23.00 20.42
N GLY A 215 -27.04 -21.68 20.28
CA GLY A 215 -26.35 -20.74 21.19
C GLY A 215 -24.82 -20.79 21.20
N LEU A 216 -24.22 -21.81 20.57
CA LEU A 216 -22.77 -22.03 20.44
C LEU A 216 -22.43 -22.31 18.98
N GLY A 217 -21.41 -21.64 18.45
CA GLY A 217 -20.94 -21.82 17.07
C GLY A 217 -20.18 -20.61 16.55
N ALA A 218 -19.56 -20.75 15.36
CA ALA A 218 -18.65 -19.76 14.77
C ALA A 218 -19.30 -18.41 14.41
N ARG A 219 -20.64 -18.35 14.40
CA ARG A 219 -21.44 -17.14 14.14
C ARG A 219 -21.95 -16.48 15.42
N LEU A 220 -21.28 -16.72 16.56
CA LEU A 220 -21.54 -15.95 17.78
C LEU A 220 -20.78 -14.63 17.68
N PHE A 221 -21.52 -13.52 17.71
CA PHE A 221 -21.00 -12.16 17.73
C PHE A 221 -21.32 -11.53 19.09
N VAL A 222 -20.27 -11.11 19.80
CA VAL A 222 -20.39 -10.44 21.10
C VAL A 222 -19.76 -9.06 21.00
N LYS A 223 -20.53 -8.05 21.41
CA LYS A 223 -20.10 -6.67 21.51
C LYS A 223 -19.74 -6.38 22.97
N TYR A 224 -18.52 -5.94 23.21
CA TYR A 224 -18.05 -5.52 24.53
C TYR A 224 -17.98 -4.00 24.60
N LYS A 225 -18.35 -3.44 25.77
CA LYS A 225 -18.06 -2.05 26.12
C LYS A 225 -16.66 -1.98 26.77
N LEU A 226 -15.85 -1.01 26.35
CA LEU A 226 -14.43 -0.84 26.73
C LEU A 226 -14.20 0.24 27.80
#